data_AF-A0A0C3NG20-F1
#
_entry.id   AF-A0A0C3NG20-F1
#
_cell.length_a   1.000
_cell.length_b   1.000
_cell.length_c   1.000
_cell.angle_alpha   90.00
_cell.angle_beta   90.00
_cell.angle_gamma   90.00
#
_symmetry.space_group_name_H-M   'P 1'
#
loop_
_entity.id
_entity.type
_entity.pdbx_description
1 polymer ?
#
loop_
_entity_poly.entity_id
_entity_poly.type
_entity_poly.pdbx_seq_one_letter_code
_entity_poly.pdbx_strand_id
1 'polypeptide(L)'
;MDSQRTKRLKLYAKTLCEAHQIPDKTLMDFIDTGNVFYMLVDIKAHLVKSEVAQKSTQFQTLQEALRGKDFEAGLHTRLVVCMLSPNLTAYVTDTQQHIMEFISEHPDMFKVPAAVLDDAELKGILGKLVTKSLAGIQSTLKSQLITSIVKKTCIIDVTKVLARSSSGMETEVSHWNRVAFLCRCLRIFLIGTSDHHIASLDACYTARLLPMLKSDMRAKIQQDMGKDLDDPEEQTQEGDREGQGDGVGDVCVTAATEDLDGSFFNDTTPLEDDADGPVDGEDSNADGVDDLDDDDSGFGLNGKLVRFNRQKFWNYVDYMLALLRDTSRKAANSKEDYEKEINRIMVQIFQDDLQDCPGTRKGSRLVAVVHPPWQSTIQHELMW
;
A
#
# COMPACT_ATOMS: atom_id res chain seq x y z
N MET A 1 -31.66 30.50 51.30
CA MET A 1 -32.27 31.69 50.65
C MET A 1 -33.51 32.12 51.42
N ASP A 2 -33.91 33.38 51.35
CA ASP A 2 -35.18 33.87 51.91
C ASP A 2 -36.39 33.32 51.10
N SER A 3 -37.48 32.94 51.78
CA SER A 3 -38.67 32.27 51.22
C SER A 3 -39.30 33.04 50.06
N GLN A 4 -39.30 34.37 50.15
CA GLN A 4 -39.82 35.24 49.10
C GLN A 4 -38.95 35.24 47.84
N ARG A 5 -37.64 35.02 47.99
CA ARG A 5 -36.68 34.97 46.88
C ARG A 5 -36.83 33.67 46.09
N THR A 6 -37.00 32.53 46.77
CA THR A 6 -37.27 31.23 46.14
C THR A 6 -38.57 31.26 45.32
N LYS A 7 -39.65 31.84 45.85
CA LYS A 7 -40.93 31.98 45.11
C LYS A 7 -40.79 32.80 43.83
N ARG A 8 -40.06 33.93 43.87
CA ARG A 8 -39.78 34.74 42.68
C ARG A 8 -38.92 33.98 41.67
N LEU A 9 -37.91 33.24 42.13
CA LEU A 9 -37.05 32.43 41.27
C LEU A 9 -37.86 31.34 40.55
N LYS A 10 -38.76 30.64 41.26
CA LYS A 10 -39.64 29.62 40.67
C LYS A 10 -40.59 30.20 39.62
N LEU A 11 -41.17 31.38 39.88
CA LEU A 11 -42.05 32.03 38.92
C LEU A 11 -41.31 32.36 37.61
N TYR A 12 -40.09 32.91 37.73
CA TYR A 12 -39.24 33.21 36.57
C TYR A 12 -38.77 31.93 35.85
N ALA A 13 -38.38 30.91 36.60
CA ALA A 13 -37.98 29.61 36.07
C ALA A 13 -39.10 28.94 35.25
N LYS A 14 -40.36 29.08 35.67
CA LYS A 14 -41.51 28.57 34.92
C LYS A 14 -41.66 29.25 33.55
N THR A 15 -41.51 30.57 33.50
CA THR A 15 -41.52 31.31 32.23
C THR A 15 -40.38 30.87 31.30
N LEU A 16 -39.20 30.57 31.85
CA LEU A 16 -38.07 30.01 31.11
C LEU A 16 -38.36 28.59 30.58
N CYS A 17 -38.92 27.72 31.42
CA CYS A 17 -39.30 26.36 31.02
C CYS A 17 -40.31 26.38 29.87
N GLU A 18 -41.33 27.24 29.95
CA GLU A 18 -42.32 27.43 28.88
C GLU A 18 -41.68 27.97 27.59
N ALA A 19 -40.79 28.97 27.70
CA ALA A 19 -40.12 29.58 26.55
C ALA A 19 -39.14 28.62 25.83
N HIS A 20 -38.46 27.75 26.58
CA HIS A 20 -37.43 26.84 26.05
C HIS A 20 -37.89 25.37 25.95
N GLN A 21 -39.15 25.08 26.26
CA GLN A 21 -39.74 23.73 26.23
C GLN A 21 -38.98 22.72 27.11
N ILE A 22 -38.56 23.16 28.30
CA ILE A 22 -37.79 22.36 29.26
C ILE A 22 -38.73 21.85 30.36
N PRO A 23 -38.62 20.60 30.83
CA PRO A 23 -39.47 20.09 31.92
C PRO A 23 -39.36 20.92 33.20
N ASP A 24 -40.49 21.47 33.67
CA ASP A 24 -40.58 22.31 34.88
C ASP A 24 -39.96 21.63 36.11
N LYS A 25 -40.26 20.34 36.30
CA LYS A 25 -39.92 19.60 37.52
C LYS A 25 -38.43 19.68 37.87
N THR A 26 -37.57 19.48 36.89
CA THR A 26 -36.11 19.43 37.07
C THR A 26 -35.55 20.78 37.52
N LEU A 27 -36.08 21.88 36.97
CA LEU A 27 -35.64 23.23 37.32
C LEU A 27 -36.19 23.69 38.67
N MET A 28 -37.40 23.24 39.03
CA MET A 28 -38.00 23.51 40.35
C MET A 28 -37.28 22.77 41.47
N ASP A 29 -36.95 21.49 41.27
CA ASP A 29 -36.18 20.66 42.22
C ASP A 29 -34.77 21.28 42.45
N PHE A 30 -34.15 21.81 41.39
CA PHE A 30 -32.88 22.52 41.47
C PHE A 30 -32.97 23.81 42.32
N ILE A 31 -34.05 24.59 42.17
CA ILE A 31 -34.26 25.82 42.96
C ILE A 31 -34.53 25.51 44.44
N ASP A 32 -35.17 24.36 44.71
CA ASP A 32 -35.51 23.91 46.06
C ASP A 32 -34.30 23.51 46.91
N THR A 33 -33.12 23.29 46.31
CA THR A 33 -31.86 23.16 47.08
C THR A 33 -31.55 24.39 47.94
N GLY A 34 -32.08 25.58 47.59
CA GLY A 34 -32.12 26.76 48.46
C GLY A 34 -30.77 27.41 48.79
N ASN A 35 -29.66 26.83 48.34
CA ASN A 35 -28.28 27.21 48.60
C ASN A 35 -27.53 27.37 47.27
N VAL A 36 -27.04 28.59 47.05
CA VAL A 36 -26.34 28.98 45.82
C VAL A 36 -25.09 28.14 45.56
N PHE A 37 -24.35 27.74 46.59
CA PHE A 37 -23.15 26.92 46.42
C PHE A 37 -23.48 25.51 45.91
N TYR A 38 -24.54 24.87 46.44
CA TYR A 38 -25.00 23.58 45.92
C TYR A 38 -25.52 23.69 44.48
N MET A 39 -26.27 24.75 44.18
CA MET A 39 -26.73 25.03 42.81
C MET A 39 -25.56 25.19 41.82
N LEU A 40 -24.48 25.89 42.20
CA LEU A 40 -23.29 26.05 41.35
C LEU A 40 -22.55 24.72 41.14
N VAL A 41 -22.46 23.88 42.18
CA VAL A 41 -21.85 22.55 42.09
C VAL A 41 -22.66 21.65 41.15
N ASP A 42 -23.99 21.63 41.28
CA ASP A 42 -24.89 20.87 40.40
C ASP A 42 -24.80 21.34 38.94
N ILE A 43 -24.74 22.66 38.69
CA ILE A 43 -24.51 23.20 37.35
C ILE A 43 -23.18 22.69 36.79
N LYS A 44 -22.08 22.80 37.56
CA LYS A 44 -20.78 22.33 37.09
C LYS A 44 -20.78 20.82 36.85
N ALA A 45 -21.43 20.03 37.69
CA ALA A 45 -21.57 18.59 37.52
C ALA A 45 -22.34 18.24 36.24
N HIS A 46 -23.44 18.94 35.95
CA HIS A 46 -24.20 18.75 34.71
C HIS A 46 -23.43 19.21 33.47
N LEU A 47 -22.69 20.31 33.54
CA LEU A 47 -21.81 20.76 32.46
C LEU A 47 -20.73 19.72 32.16
N VAL A 48 -20.04 19.22 33.18
CA VAL A 48 -19.03 18.17 33.03
C VAL A 48 -19.66 16.89 32.45
N LYS A 49 -20.84 16.48 32.93
CA LYS A 49 -21.56 15.32 32.38
C LYS A 49 -21.92 15.51 30.91
N SER A 50 -22.38 16.70 30.53
CA SER A 50 -22.70 17.04 29.15
C SER A 50 -21.46 17.05 28.26
N GLU A 51 -20.34 17.62 28.72
CA GLU A 51 -19.06 17.60 28.02
C GLU A 51 -18.58 16.17 27.78
N VAL A 52 -18.68 15.29 28.79
CA VAL A 52 -18.31 13.87 28.67
C VAL A 52 -19.21 13.14 27.66
N ALA A 53 -20.52 13.35 27.74
CA ALA A 53 -21.47 12.74 26.80
C ALA A 53 -21.21 13.21 25.36
N GLN A 54 -20.95 14.50 25.17
CA GLN A 54 -20.64 15.07 23.86
C GLN A 54 -19.34 14.49 23.28
N LYS A 55 -18.27 14.38 24.08
CA LYS A 55 -17.01 13.74 23.67
C LYS A 55 -17.22 12.28 23.29
N SER A 56 -18.01 11.53 24.07
CA SER A 56 -18.33 10.14 23.77
C SER A 56 -19.08 10.00 22.44
N THR A 57 -20.09 10.85 22.19
CA THR A 57 -20.82 10.84 20.92
C THR A 57 -19.90 11.20 19.75
N GLN A 58 -19.07 12.23 19.90
CA GLN A 58 -18.12 12.65 18.87
C GLN A 58 -17.10 11.54 18.55
N PHE A 59 -16.55 10.89 19.57
CA PHE A 59 -15.64 9.76 19.42
C PHE A 59 -16.30 8.64 18.62
N GLN A 60 -17.53 8.26 18.98
CA GLN A 60 -18.26 7.20 18.28
C GLN A 60 -18.54 7.57 16.82
N THR A 61 -18.94 8.82 16.53
CA THR A 61 -19.15 9.29 15.16
C THR A 61 -17.87 9.22 14.32
N LEU A 62 -16.72 9.63 14.88
CA LEU A 62 -15.44 9.55 14.19
C LEU A 62 -15.00 8.09 13.96
N GLN A 63 -15.20 7.24 14.96
CA GLN A 63 -14.93 5.81 14.85
C GLN A 63 -15.76 5.15 13.75
N GLU A 64 -17.05 5.46 13.66
CA GLU A 64 -17.94 4.98 12.61
C GLU A 64 -17.53 5.50 11.23
N ALA A 65 -17.11 6.76 11.12
CA ALA A 65 -16.61 7.34 9.88
C ALA A 65 -15.34 6.62 9.37
N LEU A 66 -14.40 6.28 10.26
CA LEU A 66 -13.19 5.52 9.91
C LEU A 66 -13.51 4.09 9.43
N ARG A 67 -14.59 3.48 9.92
CA ARG A 67 -15.03 2.15 9.51
C ARG A 67 -15.98 2.18 8.30
N GLY A 68 -16.24 3.36 7.75
CA GLY A 68 -17.07 3.52 6.57
C GLY A 68 -16.37 2.93 5.33
N LYS A 69 -17.12 2.19 4.51
CA LYS A 69 -16.59 1.59 3.27
C LYS A 69 -15.99 2.63 2.32
N ASP A 70 -16.60 3.81 2.23
CA ASP A 70 -16.12 4.90 1.37
C ASP A 70 -14.78 5.46 1.86
N PHE A 71 -14.58 5.53 3.18
CA PHE A 71 -13.32 5.93 3.77
C PHE A 71 -12.25 4.86 3.51
N GLU A 72 -12.54 3.59 3.78
CA GLU A 72 -11.60 2.49 3.53
C GLU A 72 -11.18 2.41 2.05
N ALA A 73 -12.13 2.54 1.11
CA ALA A 73 -11.84 2.55 -0.32
C ALA A 73 -10.97 3.75 -0.71
N GLY A 74 -11.31 4.94 -0.19
CA GLY A 74 -10.52 6.15 -0.43
C GLY A 74 -9.12 6.08 0.16
N LEU A 75 -8.96 5.48 1.33
CA LEU A 75 -7.67 5.23 1.97
C LEU A 75 -6.85 4.24 1.13
N HIS A 76 -7.47 3.11 0.73
CA HIS A 76 -6.83 2.09 -0.09
C HIS A 76 -6.26 2.66 -1.39
N THR A 77 -7.05 3.42 -2.16
CA THR A 77 -6.59 4.09 -3.40
C THR A 77 -5.31 4.90 -3.18
N ARG A 78 -5.24 5.67 -2.09
CA ARG A 78 -4.07 6.53 -1.82
C ARG A 78 -2.88 5.72 -1.36
N LEU A 79 -3.11 4.67 -0.55
CA LEU A 79 -2.06 3.76 -0.13
C LEU A 79 -1.50 2.96 -1.32
N VAL A 80 -2.29 2.62 -2.34
CA VAL A 80 -1.76 2.01 -3.58
C VAL A 80 -0.77 2.96 -4.26
N VAL A 81 -1.10 4.25 -4.34
CA VAL A 81 -0.17 5.25 -4.90
C VAL A 81 1.08 5.38 -4.03
N CYS A 82 0.96 5.40 -2.70
CA CYS A 82 2.13 5.38 -1.80
C CYS A 82 3.02 4.15 -2.09
N MET A 83 2.43 2.96 -2.20
CA MET A 83 3.14 1.70 -2.43
C MET A 83 3.76 1.56 -3.82
N LEU A 84 3.36 2.41 -4.77
CA LEU A 84 3.92 2.49 -6.11
C LEU A 84 4.78 3.74 -6.31
N SER A 85 4.96 4.56 -5.28
CA SER A 85 5.80 5.75 -5.33
C SER A 85 7.27 5.36 -5.60
N PRO A 86 7.98 6.08 -6.48
CA PRO A 86 9.40 5.85 -6.71
C PRO A 86 10.25 6.12 -5.46
N ASN A 87 9.77 6.97 -4.54
CA ASN A 87 10.46 7.36 -3.32
C ASN A 87 10.27 6.36 -2.16
N LEU A 88 9.41 5.34 -2.34
CA LEU A 88 9.19 4.32 -1.34
C LEU A 88 10.46 3.46 -1.20
N THR A 89 11.10 3.50 -0.03
CA THR A 89 12.38 2.82 0.18
C THR A 89 12.25 1.40 0.75
N ALA A 90 11.09 1.02 1.26
CA ALA A 90 10.79 -0.30 1.83
C ALA A 90 9.27 -0.63 1.72
N TYR A 91 8.90 -1.87 1.97
CA TYR A 91 7.55 -2.40 1.98
C TYR A 91 7.21 -3.00 3.35
N VAL A 92 8.20 -3.46 4.12
CA VAL A 92 8.01 -4.05 5.44
C VAL A 92 8.50 -3.11 6.52
N THR A 93 9.80 -2.83 6.54
CA THR A 93 10.44 -2.10 7.65
C THR A 93 9.92 -0.66 7.72
N ASP A 94 9.40 -0.28 8.89
CA ASP A 94 8.87 1.05 9.22
C ASP A 94 7.84 1.65 8.25
N THR A 95 7.31 0.85 7.31
CA THR A 95 6.46 1.34 6.22
C THR A 95 5.17 1.94 6.75
N GLN A 96 4.54 1.29 7.73
CA GLN A 96 3.34 1.79 8.37
C GLN A 96 3.59 3.09 9.15
N GLN A 97 4.71 3.18 9.86
CA GLN A 97 5.05 4.34 10.67
C GLN A 97 5.23 5.58 9.80
N HIS A 98 6.06 5.48 8.75
CA HIS A 98 6.28 6.61 7.85
C HIS A 98 5.01 7.02 7.08
N ILE A 99 4.16 6.05 6.71
CA ILE A 99 2.86 6.37 6.10
C ILE A 99 1.94 7.08 7.10
N MET A 100 1.93 6.68 8.38
CA MET A 100 1.15 7.37 9.41
C MET A 100 1.65 8.79 9.68
N GLU A 101 2.96 9.02 9.62
CA GLU A 101 3.56 10.35 9.69
C GLU A 101 3.10 11.20 8.51
N PHE A 102 3.21 10.67 7.29
CA PHE A 102 2.75 11.37 6.09
C PHE A 102 1.24 11.66 6.07
N ILE A 103 0.41 10.75 6.56
CA ILE A 103 -1.04 11.00 6.76
C ILE A 103 -1.27 12.13 7.76
N SER A 104 -0.42 12.21 8.80
CA SER A 104 -0.53 13.25 9.83
C SER A 104 -0.13 14.64 9.30
N GLU A 105 0.79 14.69 8.34
CA GLU A 105 1.19 15.91 7.63
C GLU A 105 0.16 16.35 6.57
N HIS A 106 -0.56 15.39 5.97
CA HIS A 106 -1.55 15.65 4.92
C HIS A 106 -2.94 15.04 5.20
N PRO A 107 -3.60 15.36 6.33
CA PRO A 107 -4.84 14.69 6.75
C PRO A 107 -5.99 14.87 5.74
N ASP A 108 -6.14 16.07 5.19
CA ASP A 108 -7.18 16.39 4.19
C ASP A 108 -7.04 15.55 2.93
N MET A 109 -5.79 15.29 2.53
CA MET A 109 -5.50 14.46 1.37
C MET A 109 -6.12 13.08 1.55
N PHE A 110 -5.98 12.48 2.73
CA PHE A 110 -6.54 11.16 3.08
C PHE A 110 -7.99 11.22 3.59
N LYS A 111 -8.60 12.41 3.62
CA LYS A 111 -9.93 12.65 4.22
C LYS A 111 -10.00 12.21 5.69
N VAL A 112 -8.90 12.35 6.43
CA VAL A 112 -8.81 12.04 7.85
C VAL A 112 -9.16 13.30 8.64
N PRO A 113 -10.23 13.31 9.46
CA PRO A 113 -10.53 14.45 10.32
C PRO A 113 -9.40 14.71 11.32
N ALA A 114 -8.98 15.95 11.53
CA ALA A 114 -7.90 16.29 12.47
C ALA A 114 -8.12 15.73 13.89
N ALA A 115 -9.38 15.70 14.35
CA ALA A 115 -9.75 15.13 15.65
C ALA A 115 -9.42 13.63 15.81
N VAL A 116 -9.27 12.88 14.71
CA VAL A 116 -8.79 11.49 14.74
C VAL A 116 -7.31 11.41 15.11
N LEU A 117 -6.51 12.39 14.69
CA LEU A 117 -5.07 12.42 14.95
C LEU A 117 -4.73 12.92 16.35
N ASP A 118 -5.59 13.77 16.92
CA ASP A 118 -5.47 14.29 18.29
C ASP A 118 -5.83 13.25 19.37
N ASP A 119 -6.64 12.25 19.01
CA ASP A 119 -7.07 11.18 19.91
C ASP A 119 -6.26 9.91 19.69
N ALA A 120 -5.55 9.44 20.73
CA ALA A 120 -4.64 8.30 20.62
C ALA A 120 -5.37 6.98 20.26
N GLU A 121 -6.61 6.81 20.69
CA GLU A 121 -7.38 5.60 20.40
C GLU A 121 -7.88 5.61 18.94
N LEU A 122 -8.42 6.73 18.47
CA LEU A 122 -8.82 6.90 17.06
C LEU A 122 -7.60 6.79 16.11
N LYS A 123 -6.47 7.40 16.47
CA LYS A 123 -5.20 7.25 15.73
C LYS A 123 -4.74 5.79 15.69
N GLY A 124 -4.92 5.06 16.80
CA GLY A 124 -4.66 3.62 16.85
C GLY A 124 -5.57 2.80 15.93
N ILE A 125 -6.85 3.16 15.82
CA ILE A 125 -7.79 2.53 14.87
C ILE A 125 -7.37 2.81 13.43
N LEU A 126 -7.03 4.07 13.11
CA LEU A 126 -6.52 4.44 11.79
C LEU A 126 -5.24 3.67 11.44
N GLY A 127 -4.29 3.56 12.37
CA GLY A 127 -3.06 2.79 12.18
C GLY A 127 -3.31 1.31 11.86
N LYS A 128 -4.31 0.68 12.50
CA LYS A 128 -4.74 -0.69 12.20
C LYS A 128 -5.36 -0.79 10.79
N LEU A 129 -6.16 0.19 10.39
CA LEU A 129 -6.74 0.23 9.03
C LEU A 129 -5.64 0.36 7.98
N VAL A 130 -4.67 1.27 8.18
CA VAL A 130 -3.50 1.42 7.30
C VAL A 130 -2.74 0.10 7.18
N THR A 131 -2.40 -0.54 8.31
CA THR A 131 -1.69 -1.84 8.33
C THR A 131 -2.43 -2.90 7.51
N LYS A 132 -3.74 -3.05 7.76
CA LYS A 132 -4.59 -4.01 7.04
C LYS A 132 -4.63 -3.70 5.54
N SER A 133 -4.79 -2.43 5.16
CA SER A 133 -4.82 -2.02 3.75
C SER A 133 -3.48 -2.26 3.06
N LEU A 134 -2.35 -1.99 3.71
CA LEU A 134 -1.01 -2.24 3.17
C LEU A 134 -0.77 -3.72 2.90
N ALA A 135 -1.12 -4.60 3.86
CA ALA A 135 -1.04 -6.04 3.67
C ALA A 135 -1.91 -6.53 2.51
N GLY A 136 -3.14 -5.98 2.38
CA GLY A 136 -4.02 -6.28 1.24
C GLY A 136 -3.45 -5.82 -0.11
N ILE A 137 -2.84 -4.63 -0.16
CA ILE A 137 -2.18 -4.09 -1.36
C ILE A 137 -1.00 -4.96 -1.76
N GLN A 138 -0.16 -5.33 -0.80
CA GLN A 138 0.97 -6.25 -0.99
C GLN A 138 0.49 -7.59 -1.56
N SER A 139 -0.47 -8.25 -0.91
CA SER A 139 -1.04 -9.50 -1.41
C SER A 139 -1.54 -9.38 -2.86
N THR A 140 -2.29 -8.30 -3.15
CA THR A 140 -2.80 -8.00 -4.51
C THR A 140 -1.66 -7.80 -5.51
N LEU A 141 -0.63 -7.01 -5.17
CA LEU A 141 0.55 -6.79 -6.00
C LEU A 141 1.24 -8.11 -6.33
N LYS A 142 1.55 -8.93 -5.31
CA LYS A 142 2.20 -10.23 -5.50
C LYS A 142 1.37 -11.12 -6.42
N SER A 143 0.06 -11.23 -6.20
CA SER A 143 -0.84 -12.03 -7.03
C SER A 143 -0.87 -11.57 -8.49
N GLN A 144 -0.91 -10.27 -8.75
CA GLN A 144 -0.91 -9.72 -10.10
C GLN A 144 0.43 -9.93 -10.80
N LEU A 145 1.54 -9.83 -10.07
CA LEU A 145 2.87 -10.11 -10.61
C LEU A 145 3.07 -11.59 -10.93
N ILE A 146 2.61 -12.51 -10.06
CA ILE A 146 2.60 -13.95 -10.37
C ILE A 146 1.83 -14.21 -11.66
N THR A 147 0.63 -13.64 -11.77
CA THR A 147 -0.21 -13.77 -12.97
C THR A 147 0.52 -13.23 -14.21
N SER A 148 1.20 -12.10 -14.08
CA SER A 148 1.98 -11.50 -15.16
C SER A 148 3.12 -12.40 -15.62
N ILE A 149 3.88 -12.99 -14.70
CA ILE A 149 4.98 -13.92 -15.02
C ILE A 149 4.44 -15.15 -15.74
N VAL A 150 3.42 -15.80 -15.19
CA VAL A 150 2.86 -17.05 -15.75
C VAL A 150 2.21 -16.81 -17.12
N LYS A 151 1.49 -15.70 -17.29
CA LYS A 151 0.77 -15.38 -18.53
C LYS A 151 1.58 -14.51 -19.49
N LYS A 152 2.82 -14.16 -19.17
CA LYS A 152 3.66 -13.18 -19.90
C LYS A 152 2.91 -11.88 -20.23
N THR A 153 2.16 -11.37 -19.26
CA THR A 153 1.35 -10.15 -19.43
C THR A 153 2.23 -8.91 -19.28
N CYS A 154 2.09 -7.94 -20.19
CA CYS A 154 2.80 -6.68 -20.16
C CYS A 154 2.58 -5.91 -18.85
N ILE A 155 3.65 -5.38 -18.26
CA ILE A 155 3.62 -4.68 -16.98
C ILE A 155 2.76 -3.41 -16.98
N ILE A 156 2.56 -2.78 -18.14
CA ILE A 156 1.67 -1.63 -18.29
C ILE A 156 0.22 -2.07 -18.03
N ASP A 157 -0.18 -3.22 -18.55
CA ASP A 157 -1.54 -3.73 -18.34
C ASP A 157 -1.72 -4.23 -16.90
N VAL A 158 -0.69 -4.82 -16.28
CA VAL A 158 -0.67 -5.14 -14.84
C VAL A 158 -0.87 -3.89 -13.99
N THR A 159 -0.13 -2.82 -14.28
CA THR A 159 -0.25 -1.54 -13.57
C THR A 159 -1.65 -0.94 -13.74
N LYS A 160 -2.26 -1.08 -14.92
CA LYS A 160 -3.65 -0.63 -15.15
C LYS A 160 -4.66 -1.43 -14.36
N VAL A 161 -4.47 -2.73 -14.19
CA VAL A 161 -5.36 -3.54 -13.33
C VAL A 161 -5.28 -3.03 -11.88
N LEU A 162 -4.08 -2.77 -11.37
CA LEU A 162 -3.87 -2.21 -10.04
C LEU A 162 -4.51 -0.81 -9.88
N ALA A 163 -4.39 0.03 -10.90
CA ALA A 163 -4.98 1.37 -10.90
C ALA A 163 -6.50 1.35 -11.06
N ARG A 164 -7.09 0.39 -11.79
CA ARG A 164 -8.56 0.27 -11.91
C ARG A 164 -9.23 -0.06 -10.56
N SER A 165 -8.55 -0.82 -9.71
CA SER A 165 -8.98 -1.05 -8.33
C SER A 165 -8.89 0.21 -7.46
N SER A 166 -8.20 1.26 -7.94
CA SER A 166 -7.90 2.51 -7.24
C SER A 166 -8.57 3.68 -7.96
N SER A 167 -9.85 3.91 -7.70
CA SER A 167 -10.64 4.95 -8.39
C SER A 167 -9.93 6.31 -8.43
N GLY A 168 -9.70 6.82 -9.64
CA GLY A 168 -9.07 8.13 -9.87
C GLY A 168 -7.54 8.14 -9.84
N MET A 169 -6.86 6.98 -9.78
CA MET A 169 -5.41 6.90 -9.97
C MET A 169 -5.05 6.92 -11.46
N GLU A 170 -4.12 7.80 -11.82
CA GLU A 170 -3.55 7.87 -13.16
C GLU A 170 -2.16 7.21 -13.21
N THR A 171 -1.94 6.27 -14.12
CA THR A 171 -0.66 5.56 -14.23
C THR A 171 0.33 6.30 -15.11
N GLU A 172 1.61 6.26 -14.78
CA GLU A 172 2.70 6.91 -15.52
C GLU A 172 3.98 6.05 -15.46
N VAL A 173 5.04 6.54 -16.09
CA VAL A 173 6.31 5.80 -16.25
C VAL A 173 6.92 5.41 -14.91
N SER A 174 6.87 6.28 -13.89
CA SER A 174 7.38 6.00 -12.55
C SER A 174 6.71 4.75 -11.93
N HIS A 175 5.40 4.63 -12.09
CA HIS A 175 4.63 3.47 -11.63
C HIS A 175 5.01 2.21 -12.40
N TRP A 176 5.12 2.28 -13.74
CA TRP A 176 5.52 1.12 -14.55
C TRP A 176 6.92 0.64 -14.20
N ASN A 177 7.86 1.57 -14.00
CA ASN A 177 9.21 1.28 -13.52
C ASN A 177 9.17 0.54 -12.17
N ARG A 178 8.34 1.00 -11.24
CA ARG A 178 8.21 0.37 -9.92
C ARG A 178 7.62 -1.04 -10.01
N VAL A 179 6.55 -1.23 -10.79
CA VAL A 179 5.93 -2.55 -10.95
C VAL A 179 6.88 -3.51 -11.70
N ALA A 180 7.65 -3.04 -12.68
CA ALA A 180 8.68 -3.84 -13.35
C ALA A 180 9.81 -4.26 -12.40
N PHE A 181 10.24 -3.36 -11.51
CA PHE A 181 11.18 -3.70 -10.45
C PHE A 181 10.64 -4.79 -9.52
N LEU A 182 9.38 -4.70 -9.10
CA LEU A 182 8.74 -5.74 -8.28
C LEU A 182 8.62 -7.08 -9.02
N CYS A 183 8.26 -7.05 -10.31
CA CYS A 183 8.22 -8.23 -11.18
C CYS A 183 9.58 -8.93 -11.22
N ARG A 184 10.64 -8.15 -11.43
CA ARG A 184 12.01 -8.65 -11.45
C ARG A 184 12.42 -9.26 -10.10
N CYS A 185 12.10 -8.60 -9.00
CA CYS A 185 12.35 -9.16 -7.66
C CYS A 185 11.63 -10.48 -7.46
N LEU A 186 10.36 -10.57 -7.88
CA LEU A 186 9.56 -11.78 -7.75
C LEU A 186 10.13 -12.94 -8.58
N ARG A 187 10.56 -12.69 -9.82
CA ARG A 187 11.22 -13.71 -10.65
C ARG A 187 12.46 -14.29 -9.95
N ILE A 188 13.35 -13.44 -9.46
CA ILE A 188 14.56 -13.88 -8.75
C ILE A 188 14.21 -14.66 -7.48
N PHE A 189 13.22 -14.16 -6.72
CA PHE A 189 12.75 -14.81 -5.50
C PHE A 189 12.17 -16.20 -5.73
N LEU A 190 11.34 -16.38 -6.76
CA LEU A 190 10.75 -17.68 -7.11
C LEU A 190 11.82 -18.68 -7.58
N ILE A 191 12.85 -18.21 -8.29
CA ILE A 191 14.01 -19.04 -8.65
C ILE A 191 14.77 -19.47 -7.39
N GLY A 192 15.06 -18.54 -6.49
CA GLY A 192 15.89 -18.81 -5.31
C GLY A 192 15.22 -19.75 -4.32
N THR A 193 13.92 -19.57 -4.11
CA THR A 193 13.10 -20.45 -3.26
C THR A 193 12.69 -21.77 -3.93
N SER A 194 13.06 -21.97 -5.20
CA SER A 194 12.68 -23.13 -6.03
C SER A 194 11.18 -23.38 -6.08
N ASP A 195 10.37 -22.31 -6.09
CA ASP A 195 8.93 -22.42 -5.88
C ASP A 195 8.15 -22.66 -7.18
N HIS A 196 8.55 -23.72 -7.88
CA HIS A 196 8.14 -23.96 -9.26
C HIS A 196 6.69 -24.40 -9.44
N HIS A 197 5.96 -24.63 -8.35
CA HIS A 197 4.52 -24.88 -8.39
C HIS A 197 3.73 -23.60 -8.69
N ILE A 198 4.28 -22.42 -8.34
CA ILE A 198 3.67 -21.12 -8.61
C ILE A 198 3.95 -20.69 -10.05
N ALA A 199 5.21 -20.75 -10.46
CA ALA A 199 5.65 -20.44 -11.81
C ALA A 199 6.87 -21.30 -12.17
N SER A 200 6.87 -21.88 -13.38
CA SER A 200 7.98 -22.70 -13.84
C SER A 200 9.28 -21.90 -13.91
N LEU A 201 10.42 -22.59 -13.82
CA LEU A 201 11.74 -21.96 -13.99
C LEU A 201 11.85 -21.25 -15.35
N ASP A 202 11.32 -21.85 -16.41
CA ASP A 202 11.25 -21.27 -17.77
C ASP A 202 10.40 -19.99 -17.83
N ALA A 203 9.35 -19.88 -17.03
CA ALA A 203 8.55 -18.65 -16.95
C ALA A 203 9.26 -17.54 -16.13
N CYS A 204 10.06 -17.93 -15.13
CA CYS A 204 10.75 -16.98 -14.26
C CYS A 204 12.07 -16.47 -14.85
N TYR A 205 12.79 -17.31 -15.59
CA TYR A 205 14.12 -17.01 -16.11
C TYR A 205 14.07 -16.27 -17.45
N THR A 206 15.01 -15.34 -17.63
CA THR A 206 15.36 -14.65 -18.88
C THR A 206 16.83 -14.30 -18.76
N ALA A 207 17.57 -14.29 -19.88
CA ALA A 207 18.98 -13.90 -19.89
C ALA A 207 19.20 -12.47 -19.31
N ARG A 208 18.18 -11.60 -19.39
CA ARG A 208 18.22 -10.24 -18.84
C ARG A 208 18.32 -10.18 -17.31
N LEU A 209 18.05 -11.28 -16.60
CA LEU A 209 18.23 -11.35 -15.15
C LEU A 209 19.70 -11.54 -14.74
N LEU A 210 20.54 -12.10 -15.63
CA LEU A 210 21.92 -12.49 -15.31
C LEU A 210 22.72 -11.38 -14.58
N PRO A 211 22.68 -10.10 -14.98
CA PRO A 211 23.43 -9.05 -14.29
C PRO A 211 23.08 -8.86 -12.81
N MET A 212 21.87 -9.29 -12.40
CA MET A 212 21.38 -9.15 -11.02
C MET A 212 21.43 -10.47 -10.23
N LEU A 213 21.77 -11.59 -10.88
CA LEU A 213 21.90 -12.88 -10.23
C LEU A 213 23.30 -13.05 -9.64
N LYS A 214 23.34 -13.40 -8.35
CA LYS A 214 24.54 -13.83 -7.63
C LYS A 214 25.04 -15.20 -8.16
N SER A 215 26.29 -15.52 -7.89
CA SER A 215 26.99 -16.69 -8.45
C SER A 215 26.30 -18.02 -8.06
N ASP A 216 25.84 -18.13 -6.82
CA ASP A 216 25.07 -19.28 -6.32
C ASP A 216 23.75 -19.50 -7.07
N MET A 217 23.04 -18.43 -7.38
CA MET A 217 21.80 -18.45 -8.17
C MET A 217 22.07 -18.85 -9.62
N ARG A 218 23.15 -18.37 -10.23
CA ARG A 218 23.56 -18.77 -11.59
C ARG A 218 23.88 -20.25 -11.66
N ALA A 219 24.67 -20.76 -10.71
CA ALA A 219 25.01 -22.18 -10.62
C ALA A 219 23.76 -23.05 -10.48
N LYS A 220 22.79 -22.62 -9.66
CA LYS A 220 21.49 -23.29 -9.53
C LYS A 220 20.72 -23.33 -10.85
N ILE A 221 20.58 -22.20 -11.54
CA ILE A 221 19.86 -22.14 -12.81
C ILE A 221 20.53 -23.03 -13.86
N GLN A 222 21.87 -23.01 -13.95
CA GLN A 222 22.64 -23.87 -14.83
C GLN A 222 22.41 -25.35 -14.53
N GLN A 223 22.39 -25.73 -13.25
CA GLN A 223 22.08 -27.09 -12.82
C GLN A 223 20.65 -27.51 -13.18
N ASP A 224 19.67 -26.64 -12.91
CA ASP A 224 18.25 -26.96 -13.08
C ASP A 224 17.79 -26.92 -14.55
N MET A 225 18.40 -26.06 -15.38
CA MET A 225 18.09 -25.94 -16.81
C MET A 225 18.99 -26.78 -17.72
N GLY A 226 20.17 -27.21 -17.23
CA GLY A 226 21.16 -27.93 -18.03
C GLY A 226 21.77 -27.09 -19.16
N LYS A 227 21.77 -25.76 -19.04
CA LYS A 227 22.29 -24.80 -20.02
C LYS A 227 23.53 -24.09 -19.49
N ASP A 228 24.50 -23.81 -20.35
CA ASP A 228 25.67 -23.02 -19.95
C ASP A 228 25.36 -21.52 -20.03
N LEU A 229 25.18 -20.88 -18.88
CA LEU A 229 24.76 -19.49 -18.81
C LEU A 229 25.85 -18.51 -19.25
N ASP A 230 27.11 -18.95 -19.28
CA ASP A 230 28.25 -18.15 -19.70
C ASP A 230 28.53 -18.25 -21.21
N ASP A 231 27.79 -19.08 -21.97
CA ASP A 231 27.90 -19.18 -23.42
C ASP A 231 27.10 -18.04 -24.12
N PRO A 232 27.76 -17.11 -24.84
CA PRO A 232 27.10 -16.03 -25.54
C PRO A 232 26.19 -16.49 -26.69
N GLU A 233 26.38 -17.69 -27.25
CA GLU A 233 25.55 -18.20 -28.36
C GLU A 233 24.14 -18.61 -27.89
N GLU A 234 23.99 -19.09 -26.65
CA GLU A 234 22.68 -19.47 -26.08
C GLU A 234 21.85 -18.26 -25.63
N GLN A 235 22.48 -17.11 -25.35
CA GLN A 235 21.79 -15.89 -24.90
C GLN A 235 21.03 -15.16 -26.03
N THR A 236 21.29 -15.49 -27.30
CA THR A 236 20.76 -14.76 -28.47
C THR A 236 19.53 -15.42 -29.11
N GLN A 237 19.23 -16.69 -28.81
CA GLN A 237 18.19 -17.47 -29.50
C GLN A 237 16.75 -17.29 -28.98
N GLU A 238 16.53 -16.60 -27.85
CA GLU A 238 15.18 -16.42 -27.28
C GLU A 238 14.30 -15.40 -28.04
N GLY A 239 14.85 -14.65 -29.00
CA GLY A 239 14.12 -13.60 -29.76
C GLY A 239 13.39 -14.03 -31.04
N ASP A 240 13.69 -15.21 -31.62
CA ASP A 240 13.34 -15.50 -33.02
C ASP A 240 12.23 -16.56 -33.22
N ARG A 241 11.55 -17.01 -32.17
CA ARG A 241 10.40 -17.94 -32.31
C ARG A 241 9.06 -17.19 -32.34
N GLU A 242 8.89 -16.30 -33.33
CA GLU A 242 7.54 -15.84 -33.72
C GLU A 242 6.88 -16.86 -34.65
N GLY A 243 5.79 -17.44 -34.17
CA GLY A 243 4.93 -18.32 -34.94
C GLY A 243 4.23 -17.57 -36.08
N GLN A 244 4.54 -17.98 -37.30
CA GLN A 244 3.74 -17.76 -38.50
C GLN A 244 2.27 -18.12 -38.26
N GLY A 245 1.41 -17.11 -38.33
CA GLY A 245 -0.04 -17.24 -38.48
C GLY A 245 -0.50 -16.33 -39.61
N ASP A 246 -0.45 -16.87 -40.83
CA ASP A 246 -1.01 -16.28 -42.04
C ASP A 246 -2.56 -16.30 -41.94
N GLY A 247 -3.22 -15.17 -42.19
CA GLY A 247 -4.67 -15.07 -42.02
C GLY A 247 -5.24 -13.68 -42.18
N VAL A 248 -5.37 -13.25 -43.44
CA VAL A 248 -6.16 -12.09 -43.87
C VAL A 248 -7.59 -12.16 -43.32
N GLY A 249 -8.04 -11.10 -42.66
CA GLY A 249 -9.42 -10.95 -42.17
C GLY A 249 -9.70 -9.53 -41.72
N ASP A 250 -10.06 -8.67 -42.67
CA ASP A 250 -10.65 -7.36 -42.44
C ASP A 250 -12.00 -7.53 -41.73
N VAL A 251 -12.07 -7.18 -40.44
CA VAL A 251 -13.34 -7.05 -39.71
C VAL A 251 -13.27 -5.79 -38.86
N CYS A 252 -13.99 -4.78 -39.35
CA CYS A 252 -14.44 -3.63 -38.58
C CYS A 252 -15.30 -4.10 -37.40
N VAL A 253 -14.94 -3.74 -36.17
CA VAL A 253 -15.84 -3.85 -35.02
C VAL A 253 -15.94 -2.51 -34.30
N THR A 254 -17.16 -2.02 -34.36
CA THR A 254 -17.80 -0.89 -33.69
C THR A 254 -17.66 -0.94 -32.17
N ALA A 255 -17.67 0.24 -31.55
CA ALA A 255 -17.88 0.42 -30.12
C ALA A 255 -19.09 -0.39 -29.64
N ALA A 256 -18.85 -1.36 -28.78
CA ALA A 256 -19.85 -1.95 -27.91
C ALA A 256 -19.46 -1.60 -26.47
N THR A 257 -20.22 -0.68 -25.90
CA THR A 257 -20.43 -0.56 -24.46
C THR A 257 -21.07 -1.86 -23.99
N GLU A 258 -20.29 -2.71 -23.32
CA GLU A 258 -20.84 -3.76 -22.48
C GLU A 258 -20.61 -3.37 -21.02
N ASP A 259 -21.73 -3.11 -20.35
CA ASP A 259 -21.86 -2.90 -18.92
C ASP A 259 -21.27 -4.10 -18.17
N LEU A 260 -20.06 -3.94 -17.64
CA LEU A 260 -19.54 -4.85 -16.61
C LEU A 260 -19.94 -4.28 -15.25
N ASP A 261 -20.99 -4.90 -14.74
CA ASP A 261 -21.64 -4.70 -13.45
C ASP A 261 -20.65 -4.57 -12.27
N GLY A 262 -20.90 -3.58 -11.44
CA GLY A 262 -20.07 -3.11 -10.33
C GLY A 262 -20.27 -3.93 -9.05
N SER A 263 -19.89 -5.21 -9.08
CA SER A 263 -19.84 -6.06 -7.89
C SER A 263 -18.65 -7.02 -7.92
N PHE A 264 -17.43 -6.48 -7.71
CA PHE A 264 -16.20 -7.27 -7.62
C PHE A 264 -15.62 -7.38 -6.19
N PHE A 265 -16.43 -7.11 -5.17
CA PHE A 265 -16.14 -7.51 -3.79
C PHE A 265 -16.95 -8.75 -3.43
N ASN A 266 -16.65 -9.89 -4.06
CA ASN A 266 -16.68 -11.21 -3.42
C ASN A 266 -16.33 -12.29 -4.44
N ASP A 267 -15.68 -13.33 -3.93
CA ASP A 267 -15.41 -14.60 -4.59
C ASP A 267 -14.15 -14.65 -5.49
N THR A 268 -12.99 -14.44 -4.86
CA THR A 268 -11.85 -15.31 -5.17
C THR A 268 -11.75 -16.33 -4.04
N THR A 269 -11.89 -17.60 -4.40
CA THR A 269 -11.58 -18.74 -3.54
C THR A 269 -10.22 -18.55 -2.89
N PRO A 270 -10.09 -18.72 -1.56
CA PRO A 270 -8.81 -18.59 -0.90
C PRO A 270 -7.88 -19.69 -1.41
N LEU A 271 -6.69 -19.31 -1.89
CA LEU A 271 -5.54 -20.16 -1.65
C LEU A 271 -5.33 -20.12 -0.13
N GLU A 272 -5.82 -21.15 0.55
CA GLU A 272 -5.55 -21.40 1.96
C GLU A 272 -4.03 -21.52 2.13
N ASP A 273 -3.39 -20.45 2.63
CA ASP A 273 -2.25 -20.57 3.56
C ASP A 273 -1.82 -19.26 4.25
N ASP A 274 -2.42 -18.09 3.97
CA ASP A 274 -1.95 -16.81 4.56
C ASP A 274 -3.03 -16.08 5.36
N ALA A 275 -3.60 -16.78 6.33
CA ALA A 275 -4.44 -16.18 7.36
C ALA A 275 -3.93 -16.51 8.77
N ASP A 276 -2.65 -16.22 9.03
CA ASP A 276 -2.18 -15.99 10.39
C ASP A 276 -1.62 -14.56 10.49
N GLY A 277 -2.27 -13.77 11.35
CA GLY A 277 -1.76 -12.49 11.78
C GLY A 277 -0.41 -12.63 12.50
N PRO A 278 0.29 -11.51 12.75
CA PRO A 278 1.62 -11.57 13.32
C PRO A 278 1.53 -12.14 14.73
N VAL A 279 2.00 -13.37 14.92
CA VAL A 279 2.51 -13.81 16.20
C VAL A 279 3.96 -13.37 16.20
N ASP A 280 4.28 -12.43 17.10
CA ASP A 280 5.63 -12.10 17.52
C ASP A 280 6.31 -13.38 18.03
N GLY A 281 6.89 -14.14 17.10
CA GLY A 281 7.93 -15.09 17.39
C GLY A 281 9.22 -14.30 17.50
N GLU A 282 9.80 -14.25 18.69
CA GLU A 282 11.16 -13.80 18.94
C GLU A 282 12.18 -14.68 18.20
N ASP A 283 12.18 -14.65 16.87
CA ASP A 283 13.29 -15.15 16.06
C ASP A 283 14.25 -13.99 15.87
N SER A 284 15.14 -13.85 16.86
CA SER A 284 16.42 -13.14 16.80
C SER A 284 16.47 -12.03 15.75
N ASN A 285 16.12 -10.81 16.17
CA ASN A 285 16.50 -9.56 15.52
C ASN A 285 18.03 -9.54 15.37
N ALA A 286 18.52 -10.13 14.28
CA ALA A 286 19.74 -9.69 13.64
C ALA A 286 19.34 -8.52 12.72
N ASP A 287 19.05 -7.38 13.34
CA ASP A 287 18.91 -6.05 12.70
C ASP A 287 20.25 -5.51 12.18
N GLY A 288 21.26 -6.37 12.09
CA GLY A 288 22.42 -6.10 11.25
C GLY A 288 22.03 -6.31 9.81
N VAL A 289 22.25 -5.30 8.97
CA VAL A 289 22.66 -5.56 7.59
C VAL A 289 23.98 -6.33 7.69
N ASP A 290 23.92 -7.61 8.04
CA ASP A 290 25.01 -8.53 7.74
C ASP A 290 25.02 -8.55 6.23
N ASP A 291 26.01 -7.84 5.69
CA ASP A 291 26.30 -7.78 4.27
C ASP A 291 26.38 -9.23 3.80
N LEU A 292 25.42 -9.65 2.98
CA LEU A 292 25.54 -10.93 2.31
C LEU A 292 26.85 -10.89 1.52
N ASP A 293 27.64 -11.95 1.65
CA ASP A 293 28.85 -12.10 0.85
C ASP A 293 28.51 -11.86 -0.63
N ASP A 294 29.48 -11.36 -1.41
CA ASP A 294 29.23 -11.04 -2.82
C ASP A 294 28.70 -12.23 -3.64
N ASP A 295 28.94 -13.46 -3.17
CA ASP A 295 28.50 -14.74 -3.74
C ASP A 295 27.27 -15.37 -3.03
N ASP A 296 26.66 -14.71 -2.04
CA ASP A 296 25.47 -15.20 -1.34
C ASP A 296 24.20 -14.44 -1.76
N SER A 297 23.23 -15.16 -2.28
CA SER A 297 21.90 -14.63 -2.58
C SER A 297 20.97 -14.56 -1.36
N GLY A 298 21.32 -15.25 -0.27
CA GLY A 298 20.50 -15.35 0.95
C GLY A 298 19.37 -16.39 0.85
N PHE A 299 19.30 -17.19 -0.22
CA PHE A 299 18.31 -18.28 -0.35
C PHE A 299 18.77 -19.61 0.25
N GLY A 300 19.93 -19.63 0.91
CA GLY A 300 20.52 -20.84 1.52
C GLY A 300 21.04 -21.86 0.50
N LEU A 301 21.41 -21.39 -0.69
CA LEU A 301 22.05 -22.21 -1.71
C LEU A 301 23.47 -22.60 -1.28
N ASN A 302 23.97 -23.72 -1.81
CA ASN A 302 25.31 -24.24 -1.50
C ASN A 302 25.58 -24.46 0.01
N GLY A 303 24.53 -24.73 0.80
CA GLY A 303 24.64 -24.95 2.24
C GLY A 303 24.79 -23.68 3.09
N LYS A 304 24.61 -22.49 2.50
CA LYS A 304 24.58 -21.21 3.21
C LYS A 304 23.30 -21.06 4.04
N LEU A 305 23.25 -20.07 4.94
CA LEU A 305 22.10 -19.81 5.78
C LEU A 305 20.92 -19.25 4.96
N VAL A 306 19.71 -19.74 5.22
CA VAL A 306 18.50 -19.23 4.57
C VAL A 306 18.06 -17.92 5.23
N ARG A 307 18.20 -16.81 4.52
CA ARG A 307 17.69 -15.48 4.92
C ARG A 307 16.28 -15.23 4.35
N PHE A 308 16.06 -15.63 3.10
CA PHE A 308 14.80 -15.45 2.39
C PHE A 308 14.14 -16.81 2.12
N ASN A 309 13.09 -17.10 2.90
CA ASN A 309 12.21 -18.25 2.66
C ASN A 309 10.96 -17.82 1.86
N ARG A 310 10.06 -18.75 1.55
CA ARG A 310 8.84 -18.52 0.73
C ARG A 310 7.92 -17.40 1.26
N GLN A 311 7.94 -17.12 2.55
CA GLN A 311 7.11 -16.10 3.19
C GLN A 311 7.77 -14.71 3.18
N LYS A 312 9.09 -14.62 2.96
CA LYS A 312 9.88 -13.39 3.08
C LYS A 312 10.05 -12.62 1.76
N PHE A 313 9.03 -12.65 0.88
CA PHE A 313 9.10 -11.93 -0.41
C PHE A 313 9.30 -10.42 -0.23
N TRP A 314 8.51 -9.78 0.64
CA TRP A 314 8.60 -8.32 0.84
C TRP A 314 9.91 -7.91 1.52
N ASN A 315 10.45 -8.74 2.42
CA ASN A 315 11.79 -8.51 2.98
C ASN A 315 12.88 -8.61 1.89
N TYR A 316 12.72 -9.51 0.92
CA TYR A 316 13.62 -9.59 -0.23
C TYR A 316 13.51 -8.35 -1.12
N VAL A 317 12.30 -7.81 -1.33
CA VAL A 317 12.11 -6.53 -2.05
C VAL A 317 12.84 -5.39 -1.33
N ASP A 318 12.73 -5.31 -0.01
CA ASP A 318 13.40 -4.28 0.80
C ASP A 318 14.92 -4.37 0.69
N TYR A 319 15.44 -5.60 0.75
CA TYR A 319 16.86 -5.88 0.50
C TYR A 319 17.30 -5.41 -0.90
N MET A 320 16.53 -5.72 -1.94
CA MET A 320 16.85 -5.30 -3.31
C MET A 320 16.78 -3.77 -3.49
N LEU A 321 15.86 -3.10 -2.79
CA LEU A 321 15.79 -1.63 -2.79
C LEU A 321 16.98 -1.00 -2.05
N ALA A 322 17.43 -1.60 -0.95
CA ALA A 322 18.64 -1.15 -0.26
C ALA A 322 19.87 -1.32 -1.16
N LEU A 323 20.02 -2.49 -1.79
CA LEU A 323 21.11 -2.77 -2.73
C LEU A 323 21.13 -1.80 -3.92
N LEU A 324 19.96 -1.49 -4.49
CA LEU A 324 19.81 -0.50 -5.56
C LEU A 324 20.33 0.87 -5.10
N ARG A 325 19.89 1.34 -3.93
CA ARG A 325 20.30 2.63 -3.37
C ARG A 325 21.80 2.67 -3.07
N ASP A 326 22.36 1.62 -2.49
CA ASP A 326 23.79 1.57 -2.18
C ASP A 326 24.65 1.53 -3.44
N THR A 327 24.22 0.79 -4.47
CA THR A 327 24.87 0.78 -5.78
C THR A 327 24.86 2.16 -6.42
N SER A 328 23.70 2.83 -6.45
CA SER A 328 23.58 4.19 -6.97
C SER A 328 24.39 5.19 -6.16
N ARG A 329 24.46 5.05 -4.83
CA ARG A 329 25.27 5.93 -3.97
C ARG A 329 26.77 5.78 -4.25
N LYS A 330 27.25 4.56 -4.51
CA LYS A 330 28.65 4.29 -4.87
C LYS A 330 29.00 4.86 -6.25
N ALA A 331 28.04 4.93 -7.18
CA ALA A 331 28.24 5.44 -8.53
C ALA A 331 28.09 6.97 -8.66
N ALA A 332 27.43 7.62 -7.70
CA ALA A 332 27.07 9.03 -7.77
C ALA A 332 28.05 9.95 -7.02
N ASN A 333 28.32 11.12 -7.61
CA ASN A 333 29.15 12.17 -6.99
C ASN A 333 28.32 13.30 -6.37
N SER A 334 27.00 13.29 -6.59
CA SER A 334 26.05 14.29 -6.11
C SER A 334 24.67 13.69 -5.90
N LYS A 335 23.77 14.42 -5.21
CA LYS A 335 22.37 14.00 -5.04
C LYS A 335 21.64 13.85 -6.39
N GLU A 336 21.88 14.78 -7.31
CA GLU A 336 21.28 14.74 -8.65
C GLU A 336 21.77 13.53 -9.45
N ASP A 337 23.07 13.22 -9.38
CA ASP A 337 23.63 12.03 -10.04
C ASP A 337 23.06 10.73 -9.45
N TYR A 338 22.85 10.70 -8.13
CA TYR A 338 22.24 9.57 -7.44
C TYR A 338 20.80 9.32 -7.92
N GLU A 339 19.97 10.37 -7.99
CA GLU A 339 18.60 10.28 -8.49
C GLU A 339 18.58 9.86 -9.98
N LYS A 340 19.49 10.40 -10.80
CA LYS A 340 19.64 9.99 -12.20
C LYS A 340 20.01 8.52 -12.32
N GLU A 341 20.90 8.01 -11.47
CA GLU A 341 21.37 6.64 -11.51
C GLU A 341 20.28 5.65 -11.08
N ILE A 342 19.54 5.94 -10.01
CA ILE A 342 18.35 5.15 -9.63
C ILE A 342 17.36 5.09 -10.79
N ASN A 343 17.02 6.26 -11.36
CA ASN A 343 16.08 6.33 -12.46
C ASN A 343 16.57 5.55 -13.69
N ARG A 344 17.86 5.63 -14.00
CA ARG A 344 18.48 4.88 -15.11
C ARG A 344 18.31 3.37 -14.92
N ILE A 345 18.62 2.85 -13.73
CA ILE A 345 18.48 1.41 -13.43
C ILE A 345 17.01 0.98 -13.50
N MET A 346 16.10 1.75 -12.89
CA MET A 346 14.66 1.45 -12.90
C MET A 346 14.06 1.46 -14.32
N VAL A 347 14.47 2.42 -15.17
CA VAL A 347 14.07 2.46 -16.59
C VAL A 347 14.64 1.28 -17.36
N GLN A 348 15.89 0.89 -17.12
CA GLN A 348 16.47 -0.30 -17.77
C GLN A 348 15.71 -1.57 -17.40
N ILE A 349 15.35 -1.75 -16.11
CA ILE A 349 14.54 -2.87 -15.64
C ILE A 349 13.20 -2.91 -16.37
N PHE A 350 12.54 -1.76 -16.52
CA PHE A 350 11.29 -1.66 -17.26
C PHE A 350 11.44 -1.98 -18.75
N GLN A 351 12.48 -1.45 -19.41
CA GLN A 351 12.73 -1.73 -20.82
C GLN A 351 12.99 -3.21 -21.09
N ASP A 352 13.78 -3.85 -20.23
CA ASP A 352 14.01 -5.30 -20.30
C ASP A 352 12.72 -6.10 -20.11
N ASP A 353 11.88 -5.73 -19.15
CA ASP A 353 10.58 -6.39 -18.93
C ASP A 353 9.67 -6.27 -20.16
N LEU A 354 9.66 -5.11 -20.83
CA LEU A 354 8.96 -4.94 -22.10
C LEU A 354 9.54 -5.79 -23.24
N GLN A 355 10.82 -6.16 -23.20
CA GLN A 355 11.39 -7.08 -24.18
C GLN A 355 10.94 -8.52 -23.90
N ASP A 356 10.85 -8.91 -22.64
CA ASP A 356 10.36 -10.25 -22.26
C ASP A 356 8.84 -10.40 -22.44
N CYS A 357 8.10 -9.31 -22.23
CA CYS A 357 6.64 -9.26 -22.18
C CYS A 357 6.11 -8.01 -22.91
N PRO A 358 6.26 -7.93 -24.25
CA PRO A 358 5.95 -6.72 -25.03
C PRO A 358 4.46 -6.32 -25.04
N GLY A 359 3.57 -7.26 -24.70
CA GLY A 359 2.13 -7.08 -24.81
C GLY A 359 1.66 -6.93 -26.25
N THR A 360 0.36 -6.69 -26.42
CA THR A 360 -0.29 -6.61 -27.75
C THR A 360 -0.32 -5.20 -28.34
N ARG A 361 0.27 -4.19 -27.69
CA ARG A 361 0.09 -2.79 -28.08
C ARG A 361 1.06 -2.34 -29.17
N LYS A 362 0.55 -2.27 -30.40
CA LYS A 362 1.07 -1.33 -31.42
C LYS A 362 0.56 0.08 -31.10
N GLY A 363 1.44 0.94 -30.59
CA GLY A 363 1.30 2.40 -30.63
C GLY A 363 0.06 3.01 -29.95
N SER A 364 0.08 3.14 -28.62
CA SER A 364 -0.76 4.14 -27.94
C SER A 364 0.09 5.40 -27.71
N ARG A 365 -0.26 6.54 -28.33
CA ARG A 365 0.37 7.83 -28.02
C ARG A 365 0.19 8.13 -26.52
N LEU A 366 1.28 8.43 -25.82
CA LEU A 366 1.24 9.02 -24.48
C LEU A 366 0.54 10.38 -24.59
N VAL A 367 -0.71 10.45 -24.18
CA VAL A 367 -1.42 11.72 -23.99
C VAL A 367 -0.91 12.32 -22.69
N ALA A 368 -0.72 13.64 -22.62
CA ALA A 368 -0.38 14.32 -21.38
C ALA A 368 -1.47 14.02 -20.34
N VAL A 369 -1.10 13.30 -19.28
CA VAL A 369 -2.01 12.91 -18.22
C VAL A 369 -2.05 14.03 -17.18
N VAL A 370 -3.23 14.53 -16.87
CA VAL A 370 -3.41 15.50 -15.78
C VAL A 370 -3.65 14.71 -14.50
N HIS A 371 -2.65 14.68 -13.63
CA HIS A 371 -2.76 13.98 -12.36
C HIS A 371 -3.66 14.74 -11.38
N PRO A 372 -4.49 14.04 -10.59
CA PRO A 372 -5.16 14.65 -9.46
C PRO A 372 -4.14 15.26 -8.48
N PRO A 373 -4.42 16.44 -7.88
CA PRO A 373 -3.46 17.11 -6.99
C PRO A 373 -2.94 16.21 -5.85
N TRP A 374 -3.80 15.39 -5.27
CA TRP A 374 -3.43 14.46 -4.20
C TRP A 374 -2.40 13.41 -4.66
N GLN A 375 -2.47 12.97 -5.92
CA GLN A 375 -1.53 11.99 -6.45
C GLN A 375 -0.15 12.63 -6.62
N SER A 376 -0.09 13.85 -7.16
CA SER A 376 1.16 14.60 -7.29
C SER A 376 1.80 14.89 -5.93
N THR A 377 1.01 15.23 -4.91
CA THR A 377 1.51 15.39 -3.54
C THR A 377 2.17 14.11 -3.03
N ILE A 378 1.53 12.94 -3.18
CA ILE A 378 2.15 11.67 -2.78
C ILE A 378 3.47 11.43 -3.53
N GLN A 379 3.51 11.67 -4.84
CA GLN A 379 4.70 11.38 -5.65
C GLN A 379 5.90 12.30 -5.34
N HIS A 380 5.64 13.53 -4.89
CA HIS A 380 6.69 14.52 -4.64
C HIS A 380 7.06 14.68 -3.15
N GLU A 381 6.09 14.49 -2.25
CA GLU A 381 6.26 14.81 -0.82
C GLU A 381 6.39 13.56 0.05
N LEU A 382 5.97 12.37 -0.43
CA LEU A 382 6.28 11.11 0.27
C LEU A 382 7.77 10.80 0.08
N MET A 383 8.60 11.30 1.00
CA MET A 383 10.04 11.09 1.05
C MET A 383 10.36 10.29 2.31
N TRP A 384 11.13 9.19 2.15
CA TRP A 384 11.63 8.38 3.26
C TRP A 384 13.13 8.56 3.47
#